data_AF-A0A6L7VQI9-F1
#
_entry.id   AF-A0A6L7VQI9-F1
#
_cell.length_a   1.000
_cell.length_b   1.000
_cell.length_c   1.000
_cell.angle_alpha   90.00
_cell.angle_beta   90.00
_cell.angle_gamma   90.00
#
_symmetry.space_group_name_H-M   'P 1'
#
loop_
_entity.id
_entity.type
_entity.pdbx_description
1 polymer ?
#
loop_
_entity_poly.entity_id
_entity_poly.type
_entity_poly.pdbx_seq_one_letter_code
_entity_poly.pdbx_strand_id
1 'polypeptide(L)'
;MTCSTILKRLLCSCLVVVGVALPAQILDEPDFLPVDEAYPTEVELTEDGQVLARWVMPEGYYLYRHSLNLVGKDGTTLGDVLIPNGIPKTDEFFGDVEVYYNFLEISAPVLSQTTADVAFDVHFQGCADAGLCYPPEAQAFRLTKSGSGFGTGGVSSLSLDGPGLASSVESSSTPGGLSIWVALGSALLAGMILNLMPCVFPILSIKALAMLQGASEANQVSHSLAYLGGVVGTFLALALLLLALRAFGAAIGWGFQLQSPGFVAAMALLFFLMSANMLGAIEIPGFGVSMSQPNPFLTGVLAVIVATPCTVPFMAAAIGYAITQGGLGLVFVMTAMGAGMAIPYVVITATPQLARILPRPGAWMVTLKRIMAVPLILTVVWLVWVLTRQVGGAGVAWSIGAMIVLSLAVFIGRRQVKWLASVWALMLLVIAGTAYAVSVPISSRNATQLSEFEYEAFQKALDVRKPLFVNVTADWCLTCLANERTTLSRTSVREALSDHGVEYLKVDWTNRDAEITKLLESHGRYGVPTYVLYPQQAEPVLLPQVLTPALVNEYLVDYVSSGDTFSIGPQTNAGR
;
A
#
# COMPACT_ATOMS: atom_id res chain seq x y z
N MET A 1 -10.39 -48.14 -17.33
CA MET A 1 -10.26 -48.08 -15.86
C MET A 1 -10.79 -46.74 -15.38
N THR A 2 -11.77 -46.77 -14.47
CA THR A 2 -12.77 -45.73 -14.23
C THR A 2 -12.25 -44.49 -13.46
N CYS A 3 -12.68 -43.32 -13.93
CA CYS A 3 -12.41 -41.96 -13.43
C CYS A 3 -12.71 -41.72 -11.92
N SER A 4 -13.43 -42.64 -11.28
CA SER A 4 -13.83 -42.55 -9.86
C SER A 4 -12.66 -42.74 -8.87
N THR A 5 -11.62 -43.50 -9.25
CA THR A 5 -10.55 -43.89 -8.30
C THR A 5 -9.47 -42.81 -8.14
N ILE A 6 -9.28 -41.95 -9.15
CA ILE A 6 -8.29 -40.85 -9.12
C ILE A 6 -8.84 -39.67 -8.31
N LEU A 7 -10.14 -39.38 -8.40
CA LEU A 7 -10.78 -38.31 -7.62
C LEU A 7 -10.81 -38.62 -6.12
N LYS A 8 -10.98 -39.89 -5.74
CA LYS A 8 -10.88 -40.33 -4.33
C LYS A 8 -9.44 -40.26 -3.80
N ARG A 9 -8.43 -40.53 -4.62
CA ARG A 9 -7.02 -40.41 -4.22
C ARG A 9 -6.56 -38.96 -4.08
N LEU A 10 -7.06 -38.05 -4.91
CA LEU A 10 -6.81 -36.61 -4.79
C LEU A 10 -7.53 -35.99 -3.58
N LEU A 11 -8.77 -36.41 -3.27
CA LEU A 11 -9.45 -35.95 -2.05
C LEU A 11 -8.82 -36.47 -0.76
N CYS A 12 -8.27 -37.70 -0.75
CA CYS A 12 -7.56 -38.23 0.43
C CYS A 12 -6.19 -37.57 0.65
N SER A 13 -5.52 -37.13 -0.43
CA SER A 13 -4.19 -36.50 -0.31
C SER A 13 -4.24 -35.03 0.13
N CYS A 14 -5.37 -34.34 -0.07
CA CYS A 14 -5.57 -32.98 0.45
C CYS A 14 -5.96 -32.92 1.93
N LEU A 15 -6.36 -34.05 2.55
CA LEU A 15 -6.85 -34.07 3.93
C LEU A 15 -5.76 -34.34 4.99
N VAL A 16 -4.50 -34.57 4.60
CA VAL A 16 -3.43 -35.06 5.50
C VAL A 16 -2.32 -34.02 5.79
N VAL A 17 -2.43 -32.79 5.27
CA VAL A 17 -1.41 -31.73 5.52
C VAL A 17 -1.82 -30.76 6.65
N VAL A 18 -2.86 -31.10 7.44
CA VAL A 18 -3.17 -30.37 8.68
C VAL A 18 -2.53 -31.12 9.85
N GLY A 19 -1.43 -30.59 10.39
CA GLY A 19 -0.96 -30.99 11.71
C GLY A 19 0.54 -31.22 11.85
N VAL A 20 1.34 -30.16 11.78
CA VAL A 20 2.55 -30.03 12.62
C VAL A 20 2.67 -28.55 13.01
N ALA A 21 2.07 -28.19 14.15
CA ALA A 21 2.42 -26.96 14.86
C ALA A 21 3.64 -27.30 15.73
N LEU A 22 4.81 -26.76 15.39
CA LEU A 22 5.92 -26.67 16.33
C LEU A 22 5.69 -25.46 17.25
N PRO A 23 6.00 -25.56 18.55
CA PRO A 23 5.95 -24.42 19.45
C PRO A 23 7.13 -23.51 19.13
N ALA A 24 6.87 -22.29 18.68
CA ALA A 24 7.86 -21.23 18.68
C ALA A 24 8.08 -20.83 20.14
N GLN A 25 9.30 -21.04 20.62
CA GLN A 25 9.72 -20.55 21.93
C GLN A 25 9.85 -19.02 21.84
N ILE A 26 9.17 -18.35 22.74
CA ILE A 26 9.22 -16.90 22.94
C ILE A 26 10.64 -16.58 23.42
N LEU A 27 11.41 -15.84 22.62
CA LEU A 27 12.55 -15.08 23.12
C LEU A 27 12.00 -13.69 23.42
N ASP A 28 12.23 -13.20 24.64
CA ASP A 28 11.97 -11.81 25.02
C ASP A 28 12.71 -10.90 24.02
N GLU A 29 11.95 -10.17 23.22
CA GLU A 29 12.49 -9.19 22.28
C GLU A 29 12.83 -7.93 23.10
N PRO A 30 14.05 -7.37 22.98
CA PRO A 30 14.44 -6.20 23.76
C PRO A 30 13.57 -5.00 23.36
N ASP A 31 13.00 -4.35 24.36
CA ASP A 31 12.19 -3.14 24.22
C ASP A 31 13.11 -1.98 23.77
N PHE A 32 12.81 -1.35 22.62
CA PHE A 32 13.68 -0.33 22.03
C PHE A 32 13.07 1.06 22.20
N LEU A 33 13.85 2.00 22.73
CA LEU A 33 13.44 3.39 22.93
C LEU A 33 13.19 4.14 21.59
N PRO A 34 12.26 5.11 21.52
CA PRO A 34 12.15 6.03 20.39
C PRO A 34 13.44 6.84 20.15
N VAL A 35 13.67 7.34 18.92
CA VAL A 35 14.91 8.07 18.54
C VAL A 35 15.21 9.24 19.47
N ASP A 36 14.19 10.03 19.81
CA ASP A 36 14.36 11.24 20.62
C ASP A 36 14.69 10.91 22.09
N GLU A 37 14.31 9.73 22.57
CA GLU A 37 14.63 9.23 23.91
C GLU A 37 15.97 8.48 23.93
N ALA A 38 16.32 7.80 22.85
CA ALA A 38 17.61 7.14 22.67
C ALA A 38 18.76 8.14 22.47
N TYR A 39 18.48 9.28 21.82
CA TYR A 39 19.46 10.33 21.49
C TYR A 39 18.95 11.73 21.86
N PRO A 40 18.71 12.01 23.14
CA PRO A 40 18.31 13.34 23.58
C PRO A 40 19.43 14.34 23.24
N THR A 41 19.11 15.32 22.40
CA THR A 41 20.07 16.30 21.86
C THR A 41 19.85 17.65 22.55
N GLU A 42 20.83 18.08 23.35
CA GLU A 42 20.87 19.41 23.94
C GLU A 42 21.82 20.30 23.14
N VAL A 43 21.45 21.55 22.89
CA VAL A 43 22.33 22.49 22.19
C VAL A 43 22.44 23.82 22.93
N GLU A 44 23.68 24.29 23.04
CA GLU A 44 24.04 25.53 23.73
C GLU A 44 24.94 26.40 22.83
N LEU A 45 24.91 27.72 23.04
CA LEU A 45 25.85 28.65 22.42
C LEU A 45 26.81 29.18 23.48
N THR A 46 28.07 28.79 23.43
CA THR A 46 29.11 29.20 24.39
C THR A 46 29.42 30.70 24.24
N GLU A 47 29.88 31.35 25.32
CA GLU A 47 30.31 32.76 25.30
C GLU A 47 31.40 33.06 24.25
N ASP A 48 32.20 32.06 23.90
CA ASP A 48 33.24 32.10 22.86
C ASP A 48 32.70 32.03 21.41
N GLY A 49 31.38 31.99 21.22
CA GLY A 49 30.74 31.97 19.89
C GLY A 49 30.77 30.59 19.22
N GLN A 50 30.81 29.51 20.00
CA GLN A 50 30.73 28.14 19.51
C GLN A 50 29.33 27.57 19.77
N VAL A 51 28.79 26.86 18.77
CA VAL A 51 27.60 26.01 18.96
C VAL A 51 28.08 24.67 19.51
N LEU A 52 27.49 24.23 20.61
CA LEU A 52 27.84 23.01 21.32
C LEU A 52 26.62 22.09 21.37
N ALA A 53 26.70 20.94 20.71
CA ALA A 53 25.65 19.92 20.70
C ALA A 53 26.09 18.73 21.56
N ARG A 54 25.21 18.30 22.47
CA ARG A 54 25.46 17.29 23.49
C ARG A 54 24.39 16.21 23.45
N TRP A 55 24.84 14.96 23.60
CA TRP A 55 23.98 13.79 23.74
C TRP A 55 24.28 13.06 25.05
N VAL A 56 23.23 12.65 25.75
CA VAL A 56 23.30 11.74 26.90
C VAL A 56 22.50 10.48 26.56
N MET A 57 23.20 9.43 26.14
CA MET A 57 22.58 8.22 25.59
C MET A 57 22.38 7.16 26.70
N PRO A 58 21.24 6.45 26.71
CA PRO A 58 21.00 5.31 27.59
C PRO A 58 22.00 4.16 27.36
N GLU A 59 22.13 3.25 28.33
CA GLU A 59 23.02 2.08 28.20
C GLU A 59 22.66 1.21 26.98
N GLY A 60 23.67 0.81 26.20
CA GLY A 60 23.49 -0.01 25.01
C GLY A 60 23.19 0.78 23.72
N TYR A 61 23.11 2.11 23.76
CA TYR A 61 22.94 2.97 22.59
C TYR A 61 24.22 3.73 22.23
N TYR A 62 24.50 3.85 20.93
CA TYR A 62 25.69 4.53 20.42
C TYR A 62 25.46 5.33 19.14
N LEU A 63 26.20 6.42 18.98
CA LEU A 63 26.22 7.26 17.77
C LEU A 63 27.45 6.96 16.90
N TYR A 64 27.29 7.01 15.58
CA TYR A 64 28.41 6.85 14.65
C TYR A 64 29.14 8.17 14.38
N ARG A 65 30.48 8.14 14.38
CA ARG A 65 31.30 9.32 14.08
C ARG A 65 31.05 9.88 12.68
N HIS A 66 30.90 9.01 11.68
CA HIS A 66 30.80 9.42 10.28
C HIS A 66 29.47 10.09 9.92
N SER A 67 28.44 9.92 10.74
CA SER A 67 27.11 10.54 10.54
C SER A 67 26.93 11.87 11.27
N LEU A 68 27.85 12.24 12.17
CA LEU A 68 27.76 13.48 12.95
C LEU A 68 28.14 14.68 12.10
N ASN A 69 27.22 15.65 11.96
CA ASN A 69 27.51 16.90 11.27
C ASN A 69 26.67 18.06 11.80
N LEU A 70 27.21 19.27 11.76
CA LEU A 70 26.51 20.52 12.07
C LEU A 70 26.47 21.38 10.82
N VAL A 71 25.27 21.71 10.34
CA VAL A 71 25.08 22.48 9.09
C VAL A 71 24.37 23.78 9.40
N GLY A 72 25.02 24.92 9.15
CA GLY A 72 24.40 26.23 9.33
C GLY A 72 23.24 26.47 8.36
N LYS A 73 22.16 27.09 8.86
CA LYS A 73 20.95 27.47 8.11
C LYS A 73 20.64 28.97 8.26
N ASP A 74 19.73 29.46 7.41
CA ASP A 74 19.21 30.84 7.44
C ASP A 74 20.31 31.93 7.43
N GLY A 75 21.37 31.72 6.65
CA GLY A 75 22.49 32.67 6.54
C GLY A 75 23.51 32.59 7.68
N THR A 76 23.47 31.53 8.49
CA THR A 76 24.51 31.14 9.45
C THR A 76 25.52 30.22 8.77
N THR A 77 26.81 30.51 8.89
CA THR A 77 27.90 29.61 8.45
C THR A 77 28.68 29.15 9.68
N LEU A 78 28.78 27.82 9.81
CA LEU A 78 29.57 27.16 10.85
C LEU A 78 30.94 26.77 10.26
N GLY A 79 31.97 26.79 11.09
CA GLY A 79 33.29 26.28 10.74
C GLY A 79 33.39 24.77 10.91
N ASP A 80 34.62 24.25 10.88
CA ASP A 80 34.87 22.82 11.00
C ASP A 80 34.34 22.28 12.34
N VAL A 81 33.57 21.18 12.27
CA VAL A 81 33.01 20.52 13.44
C VAL A 81 34.14 19.77 14.17
N LEU A 82 34.38 20.16 15.41
CA LEU A 82 35.30 19.49 16.32
C LEU A 82 34.58 18.29 16.94
N ILE A 83 34.91 17.11 16.42
CA ILE A 83 34.40 15.83 16.93
C ILE A 83 35.55 15.15 17.70
N PRO A 84 35.35 14.73 18.96
CA PRO A 84 36.36 14.01 19.74
C PRO A 84 36.75 12.68 19.06
N ASN A 85 37.77 11.99 19.58
CA ASN A 85 38.11 10.65 19.09
C ASN A 85 37.08 9.64 19.61
N GLY A 86 36.55 8.80 18.71
CA GLY A 86 35.58 7.77 19.04
C GLY A 86 36.21 6.45 19.46
N ILE A 87 35.37 5.52 19.89
CA ILE A 87 35.77 4.15 20.22
C ILE A 87 35.71 3.32 18.94
N PRO A 88 36.78 2.64 18.52
CA PRO A 88 36.73 1.78 17.35
C PRO A 88 35.84 0.58 17.65
N LYS A 89 34.89 0.30 16.77
CA LYS A 89 33.96 -0.83 16.83
C LYS A 89 33.80 -1.42 15.44
N THR A 90 33.85 -2.74 15.34
CA THR A 90 33.46 -3.44 14.12
C THR A 90 31.97 -3.72 14.21
N ASP A 91 31.20 -3.03 13.38
CA ASP A 91 29.75 -3.08 13.30
C ASP A 91 29.30 -3.99 12.15
N GLU A 92 28.21 -4.73 12.33
CA GLU A 92 27.73 -5.70 11.34
C GLU A 92 27.21 -5.03 10.05
N PHE A 93 26.81 -3.76 10.11
CA PHE A 93 26.26 -3.01 8.97
C PHE A 93 27.33 -2.19 8.24
N PHE A 94 28.25 -1.57 8.97
CA PHE A 94 29.21 -0.61 8.42
C PHE A 94 30.68 -1.08 8.46
N GLY A 95 30.98 -2.24 9.05
CA GLY A 95 32.34 -2.73 9.23
C GLY A 95 33.10 -1.94 10.29
N ASP A 96 34.38 -1.65 10.06
CA ASP A 96 35.19 -0.91 11.03
C ASP A 96 34.79 0.58 11.09
N VAL A 97 34.18 0.98 12.19
CA VAL A 97 33.66 2.33 12.44
C VAL A 97 34.10 2.86 13.80
N GLU A 98 33.96 4.17 14.01
CA GLU A 98 34.15 4.79 15.32
C GLU A 98 32.79 5.20 15.88
N VAL A 99 32.53 4.86 17.15
CA VAL A 99 31.26 5.06 17.84
C VAL A 99 31.42 5.76 19.19
N TYR A 100 30.33 6.31 19.72
CA TYR A 100 30.27 6.96 21.04
C TYR A 100 29.13 6.40 21.86
N TYR A 101 29.41 6.03 23.11
CA TYR A 101 28.44 5.53 24.09
C TYR A 101 28.30 6.51 25.25
N ASN A 102 27.13 6.50 25.90
CA ASN A 102 26.78 7.25 27.11
C ASN A 102 26.75 8.78 26.95
N PHE A 103 27.80 9.36 26.38
CA PHE A 103 27.96 10.80 26.27
C PHE A 103 28.75 11.17 25.01
N LEU A 104 28.28 12.20 24.31
CA LEU A 104 29.00 12.82 23.21
C LEU A 104 28.78 14.33 23.25
N GLU A 105 29.85 15.08 23.00
CA GLU A 105 29.81 16.52 22.83
C GLU A 105 30.60 16.89 21.57
N ILE A 106 30.00 17.67 20.68
CA ILE A 106 30.66 18.23 19.50
C ILE A 106 30.47 19.75 19.49
N SER A 107 31.45 20.46 18.95
CA SER A 107 31.36 21.91 18.81
C SER A 107 31.74 22.41 17.42
N ALA A 108 31.12 23.51 16.99
CA ALA A 108 31.51 24.20 15.76
C ALA A 108 31.51 25.72 15.99
N PRO A 109 32.55 26.45 15.55
CA PRO A 109 32.59 27.91 15.67
C PRO A 109 31.62 28.56 14.67
N VAL A 110 30.90 29.61 15.09
CA VAL A 110 30.07 30.41 14.19
C VAL A 110 30.95 31.41 13.44
N LEU A 111 31.12 31.23 12.12
CA LEU A 111 32.00 32.06 11.30
C LEU A 111 31.32 33.34 10.80
N SER A 112 30.05 33.25 10.42
CA SER A 112 29.25 34.42 10.07
C SER A 112 27.75 34.12 10.25
N GLN A 113 26.98 35.14 10.60
CA GLN A 113 25.53 35.07 10.75
C GLN A 113 24.90 36.33 10.14
N THR A 114 23.80 36.16 9.42
CA THR A 114 23.09 37.25 8.75
C THR A 114 21.92 37.79 9.60
N THR A 115 21.48 36.99 10.58
CA THR A 115 20.35 37.25 11.48
C THR A 115 20.82 37.32 12.93
N ALA A 116 19.95 37.83 13.82
CA ALA A 116 20.22 37.88 15.26
C ALA A 116 20.19 36.50 15.93
N ASP A 117 19.53 35.53 15.29
CA ASP A 117 19.42 34.14 15.74
C ASP A 117 20.43 33.25 15.01
N VAL A 118 21.01 32.31 15.72
CA VAL A 118 21.91 31.29 15.16
C VAL A 118 21.07 30.07 14.81
N ALA A 119 20.90 29.80 13.51
CA ALA A 119 20.11 28.66 13.01
C ALA A 119 21.03 27.59 12.41
N PHE A 120 20.83 26.33 12.78
CA PHE A 120 21.63 25.21 12.27
C PHE A 120 20.85 23.88 12.41
N ASP A 121 21.23 22.90 11.59
CA ASP A 121 20.78 21.52 11.71
C ASP A 121 21.87 20.66 12.36
N VAL A 122 21.44 19.73 13.21
CA VAL A 122 22.28 18.68 13.79
C VAL A 122 21.93 17.37 13.12
N HIS A 123 22.90 16.80 12.40
CA HIS A 123 22.76 15.50 11.74
C HIS A 123 23.43 14.44 12.58
N PHE A 124 22.73 13.34 12.86
CA PHE A 124 23.26 12.22 13.60
C PHE A 124 22.60 10.90 13.20
N GLN A 125 23.27 9.80 13.51
CA GLN A 125 22.72 8.45 13.38
C GLN A 125 23.31 7.57 14.47
N GLY A 126 22.48 6.72 15.07
CA GLY A 126 22.92 5.76 16.07
C GLY A 126 22.23 4.42 15.98
N CYS A 127 22.78 3.45 16.71
CA CYS A 127 22.22 2.11 16.85
C CYS A 127 22.24 1.65 18.31
N ALA A 128 21.42 0.64 18.60
CA ALA A 128 21.45 -0.13 19.82
C ALA A 128 22.28 -1.40 19.63
N ASP A 129 23.02 -1.82 20.66
CA ASP A 129 23.76 -3.09 20.69
C ASP A 129 22.84 -4.32 20.52
N ALA A 130 21.55 -4.16 20.80
CA ALA A 130 20.51 -5.16 20.58
C ALA A 130 20.10 -5.34 19.09
N GLY A 131 20.80 -4.68 18.15
CA GLY A 131 20.68 -4.94 16.71
C GLY A 131 19.72 -4.02 15.95
N LEU A 132 19.24 -2.95 16.58
CA LEU A 132 18.39 -1.93 15.95
C LEU A 132 19.22 -0.69 15.59
N CYS A 133 19.22 -0.32 14.32
CA CYS A 133 19.82 0.92 13.84
C CYS A 133 18.75 1.91 13.42
N TYR A 134 18.83 3.12 13.97
CA TYR A 134 17.90 4.20 13.64
C TYR A 134 18.29 4.85 12.29
N PRO A 135 17.33 5.38 11.52
CA PRO A 135 17.64 6.13 10.30
C PRO A 135 18.43 7.41 10.62
N PRO A 136 19.18 7.98 9.66
CA PRO A 136 19.84 9.27 9.83
C PRO A 136 18.81 10.38 10.09
N GLU A 137 18.99 11.12 11.18
CA GLU A 137 18.09 12.18 11.62
C GLU A 137 18.73 13.56 11.42
N ALA A 138 17.91 14.57 11.15
CA ALA A 138 18.35 15.97 11.03
C ALA A 138 17.43 16.88 11.85
N GLN A 139 17.89 17.29 13.03
CA GLN A 139 17.14 18.14 13.95
C GLN A 139 17.53 19.62 13.76
N ALA A 140 16.54 20.48 13.51
CA ALA A 140 16.77 21.91 13.27
C ALA A 140 16.65 22.73 14.57
N PHE A 141 17.67 23.53 14.88
CA PHE A 141 17.72 24.39 16.07
C PHE A 141 17.87 25.86 15.69
N ARG A 142 17.28 26.73 16.52
CA ARG A 142 17.45 28.18 16.46
C ARG A 142 17.76 28.72 17.86
N LEU A 143 18.91 29.37 18.03
CA LEU A 143 19.36 29.94 19.29
C LEU A 143 19.32 31.47 19.23
N THR A 144 18.56 32.10 20.12
CA THR A 144 18.47 33.56 20.25
C THR A 144 19.40 34.05 21.36
N LYS A 145 20.23 35.07 21.07
CA LYS A 145 21.13 35.66 22.07
C LYS A 145 20.35 36.58 23.01
N SER A 146 19.93 36.09 24.18
CA SER A 146 19.38 36.95 25.24
C SER A 146 20.48 37.36 26.22
N GLY A 147 20.66 38.67 26.44
CA GLY A 147 21.74 39.21 27.27
C GLY A 147 21.61 38.81 28.74
N SER A 148 22.72 38.33 29.32
CA SER A 148 22.90 38.00 30.74
C SER A 148 21.98 36.90 31.27
N GLY A 149 22.35 35.64 30.98
CA GLY A 149 21.69 34.44 31.47
C GLY A 149 20.93 33.72 30.35
N PHE A 150 21.47 32.59 29.91
CA PHE A 150 20.91 31.80 28.83
C PHE A 150 19.63 31.10 29.30
N GLY A 151 18.48 31.59 28.85
CA GLY A 151 17.23 30.84 28.93
C GLY A 151 17.16 29.85 27.77
N THR A 152 16.81 28.60 28.06
CA THR A 152 16.43 27.58 27.07
C THR A 152 15.26 28.11 26.24
N GLY A 153 15.57 28.63 25.05
CA GLY A 153 14.60 29.13 24.09
C GLY A 153 13.77 27.96 23.56
N GLY A 154 12.46 28.01 23.79
CA GLY A 154 11.52 27.00 23.36
C GLY A 154 11.64 26.72 21.86
N VAL A 155 11.69 25.42 21.54
CA VAL A 155 11.50 24.87 20.20
C VAL A 155 10.19 25.42 19.62
N SER A 156 10.31 26.44 18.77
CA SER A 156 9.25 26.83 17.85
C SER A 156 9.36 25.92 16.63
N SER A 157 8.62 24.82 16.67
CA SER A 157 8.31 24.02 15.48
C SER A 157 7.59 24.90 14.48
N LEU A 158 8.34 25.41 13.50
CA LEU A 158 7.77 25.97 12.28
C LEU A 158 7.31 24.81 11.41
N SER A 159 6.03 24.48 11.53
CA SER A 159 5.32 23.61 10.61
C SER A 159 5.41 24.20 9.20
N LEU A 160 6.09 23.47 8.31
CA LEU A 160 5.97 23.64 6.88
C LEU A 160 4.71 22.90 6.41
N ASP A 161 3.68 23.67 6.07
CA ASP A 161 2.53 23.22 5.29
C ASP A 161 3.00 22.62 3.95
N GLY A 162 2.81 21.32 3.79
CA GLY A 162 3.04 20.55 2.57
C GLY A 162 2.86 19.05 2.85
N PRO A 163 1.81 18.37 2.33
CA PRO A 163 1.41 17.05 2.80
C PRO A 163 2.39 15.96 2.35
N GLY A 164 3.30 15.60 3.26
CA GLY A 164 4.20 14.46 3.15
C GLY A 164 3.49 13.18 3.56
N LEU A 165 3.06 12.38 2.57
CA LEU A 165 2.64 11.01 2.78
C LEU A 165 3.84 10.16 3.22
N ALA A 166 3.94 9.91 4.53
CA ALA A 166 4.63 8.75 5.06
C ALA A 166 3.57 7.82 5.68
N SER A 167 3.40 6.64 5.09
CA SER A 167 2.97 5.47 5.84
C SER A 167 3.56 4.24 5.21
N SER A 168 4.61 3.76 5.85
CA SER A 168 5.00 2.36 5.89
C SER A 168 3.85 1.53 6.50
N VAL A 169 3.56 0.38 5.88
CA VAL A 169 3.86 -1.00 6.31
C VAL A 169 3.35 -1.89 5.16
N GLU A 170 4.19 -2.59 4.41
CA GLU A 170 4.75 -3.90 4.76
C GLU A 170 6.20 -3.97 4.22
N SER A 171 7.15 -3.49 5.00
CA SER A 171 8.56 -3.73 4.74
C SER A 171 8.89 -5.10 5.29
N SER A 172 9.03 -6.10 4.41
CA SER A 172 10.01 -7.15 4.68
C SER A 172 11.35 -6.43 4.91
N SER A 173 11.88 -6.54 6.12
CA SER A 173 13.17 -6.01 6.54
C SER A 173 14.24 -6.19 5.47
N THR A 174 14.65 -5.09 4.85
CA THR A 174 15.90 -4.96 4.11
C THR A 174 16.46 -3.59 4.48
N PRO A 175 17.57 -3.50 5.24
CA PRO A 175 18.16 -2.24 5.66
C PRO A 175 19.02 -1.62 4.55
N GLY A 176 19.06 -0.29 4.53
CA GLY A 176 19.75 0.52 3.51
C GLY A 176 18.78 1.03 2.47
N GLY A 177 18.63 2.37 2.36
CA GLY A 177 17.65 3.02 1.49
C GLY A 177 17.54 2.26 0.17
N LEU A 178 16.35 1.72 -0.12
CA LEU A 178 16.17 0.77 -1.22
C LEU A 178 16.85 1.36 -2.44
N SER A 179 18.02 0.80 -2.75
CA SER A 179 18.78 1.20 -3.92
C SER A 179 17.77 1.17 -5.07
N ILE A 180 17.77 2.19 -5.91
CA ILE A 180 16.83 2.25 -7.05
C ILE A 180 16.82 0.93 -7.83
N TRP A 181 17.91 0.17 -7.79
CA TRP A 181 18.04 -1.20 -8.31
C TRP A 181 17.20 -2.25 -7.59
N VAL A 182 17.06 -2.21 -6.27
CA VAL A 182 16.17 -3.10 -5.51
C VAL A 182 14.71 -2.79 -5.84
N ALA A 183 14.34 -1.51 -5.93
CA ALA A 183 13.01 -1.10 -6.35
C ALA A 183 12.71 -1.49 -7.80
N LEU A 184 13.67 -1.33 -8.71
CA LEU A 184 13.56 -1.81 -10.09
C LEU A 184 13.47 -3.32 -10.15
N GLY A 185 14.28 -4.03 -9.35
CA GLY A 185 14.31 -5.47 -9.26
C GLY A 185 12.98 -6.05 -8.74
N SER A 186 12.42 -5.45 -7.69
CA SER A 186 11.11 -5.84 -7.15
C SER A 186 9.97 -5.50 -8.12
N ALA A 187 10.03 -4.36 -8.82
CA ALA A 187 9.06 -4.01 -9.85
C ALA A 187 9.10 -4.98 -11.05
N LEU A 188 10.31 -5.35 -11.49
CA LEU A 188 10.52 -6.33 -12.55
C LEU A 188 10.00 -7.71 -12.12
N LEU A 189 10.30 -8.13 -10.89
CA LEU A 189 9.81 -9.37 -10.32
C LEU A 189 8.29 -9.37 -10.19
N ALA A 190 7.68 -8.27 -9.71
CA ALA A 190 6.25 -8.10 -9.64
C ALA A 190 5.62 -8.24 -11.04
N GLY A 191 6.20 -7.58 -12.05
CA GLY A 191 5.79 -7.70 -13.46
C GLY A 191 5.83 -9.15 -13.95
N MET A 192 6.88 -9.91 -13.61
CA MET A 192 6.97 -11.34 -13.94
C MET A 192 5.87 -12.14 -13.24
N ILE A 193 5.60 -11.88 -11.96
CA ILE A 193 4.54 -12.52 -11.18
C ILE A 193 3.15 -12.25 -11.77
N LEU A 194 2.89 -11.08 -12.38
CA LEU A 194 1.59 -10.78 -13.01
C LEU A 194 1.21 -11.80 -14.10
N ASN A 195 2.18 -12.47 -14.72
CA ASN A 195 1.91 -13.51 -15.72
C ASN A 195 1.28 -14.79 -15.12
N LEU A 196 1.44 -15.01 -13.80
CA LEU A 196 0.84 -16.14 -13.08
C LEU A 196 -0.62 -15.87 -12.70
N MET A 197 -1.11 -14.64 -12.89
CA MET A 197 -2.49 -14.31 -12.55
C MET A 197 -3.51 -14.97 -13.48
N PRO A 198 -4.67 -15.38 -12.94
CA PRO A 198 -5.68 -16.13 -13.70
C PRO A 198 -6.23 -15.38 -14.93
N CYS A 199 -6.17 -14.03 -14.96
CA CYS A 199 -6.65 -13.26 -16.12
C CYS A 199 -5.63 -13.11 -17.27
N VAL A 200 -4.33 -13.29 -17.01
CA VAL A 200 -3.26 -13.08 -18.01
C VAL A 200 -2.88 -14.39 -18.71
N PHE A 201 -2.95 -15.49 -17.94
CA PHE A 201 -2.64 -16.84 -18.41
C PHE A 201 -3.36 -17.27 -19.71
N PRO A 202 -4.66 -16.95 -19.94
CA PRO A 202 -5.36 -17.34 -21.17
C PRO A 202 -4.78 -16.72 -22.44
N ILE A 203 -4.33 -15.46 -22.37
CA ILE A 203 -3.82 -14.71 -23.53
C ILE A 203 -2.43 -15.21 -23.92
N LEU A 204 -1.56 -15.44 -22.93
CA LEU A 204 -0.20 -15.95 -23.13
C LEU A 204 -0.19 -17.35 -23.74
N SER A 205 -0.97 -18.27 -23.17
CA SER A 205 -0.99 -19.67 -23.60
C SER A 205 -1.51 -19.85 -25.02
N ILE A 206 -2.57 -19.14 -25.42
CA ILE A 206 -3.17 -19.28 -26.76
C ILE A 206 -2.28 -18.64 -27.84
N LYS A 207 -1.69 -17.47 -27.56
CA LYS A 207 -0.90 -16.73 -28.56
C LYS A 207 0.53 -17.26 -28.72
N ALA A 208 1.19 -17.67 -27.64
CA ALA A 208 2.52 -18.29 -27.71
C ALA A 208 2.50 -19.56 -28.57
N LEU A 209 1.43 -20.37 -28.46
CA LEU A 209 1.27 -21.60 -29.25
C LEU A 209 0.87 -21.35 -30.71
N ALA A 210 0.03 -20.36 -30.98
CA ALA A 210 -0.35 -19.98 -32.35
C ALA A 210 0.85 -19.44 -33.16
N MET A 211 1.78 -18.73 -32.52
CA MET A 211 2.97 -18.19 -33.20
C MET A 211 4.07 -19.22 -33.43
N LEU A 212 4.23 -20.19 -32.53
CA LEU A 212 5.18 -21.31 -32.71
C LEU A 212 4.82 -22.24 -33.87
N GLN A 213 3.57 -22.20 -34.36
CA GLN A 213 3.08 -23.10 -35.42
C GLN A 213 2.98 -22.46 -36.81
N GLY A 214 3.15 -21.13 -36.95
CA GLY A 214 2.82 -20.42 -38.19
C GLY A 214 3.77 -19.33 -38.70
N ALA A 215 4.81 -18.92 -37.94
CA ALA A 215 5.72 -17.85 -38.35
C ALA A 215 7.14 -18.36 -38.66
N SER A 216 7.78 -17.81 -39.69
CA SER A 216 9.22 -17.97 -39.92
C SER A 216 10.02 -17.31 -38.79
N GLU A 217 11.16 -17.91 -38.40
CA GLU A 217 11.98 -17.48 -37.25
C GLU A 217 12.32 -15.97 -37.27
N ALA A 218 12.53 -15.39 -38.47
CA ALA A 218 12.86 -13.97 -38.65
C ALA A 218 11.73 -12.99 -38.26
N ASN A 219 10.45 -13.40 -38.40
CA ASN A 219 9.31 -12.57 -38.00
C ASN A 219 8.92 -12.78 -36.53
N GLN A 220 9.44 -13.79 -35.85
CA GLN A 220 9.04 -14.10 -34.47
C GLN A 220 9.61 -13.10 -33.45
N VAL A 221 10.83 -12.62 -33.68
CA VAL A 221 11.49 -11.61 -32.82
C VAL A 221 10.84 -10.24 -32.98
N SER A 222 10.53 -9.82 -34.21
CA SER A 222 9.88 -8.52 -34.47
C SER A 222 8.48 -8.44 -33.84
N HIS A 223 7.71 -9.53 -33.90
CA HIS A 223 6.41 -9.62 -33.23
C HIS A 223 6.54 -9.57 -31.69
N SER A 224 7.63 -10.11 -31.14
CA SER A 224 7.90 -10.10 -29.69
C SER A 224 8.31 -8.72 -29.20
N LEU A 225 9.13 -8.00 -29.97
CA LEU A 225 9.49 -6.61 -29.69
C LEU A 225 8.29 -5.68 -29.82
N ALA A 226 7.42 -5.87 -30.81
CA ALA A 226 6.19 -5.11 -30.95
C ALA A 226 5.23 -5.35 -29.77
N TYR A 227 5.10 -6.59 -29.29
CA TYR A 227 4.34 -6.91 -28.08
C TYR A 227 4.93 -6.21 -26.83
N LEU A 228 6.25 -6.31 -26.64
CA LEU A 228 6.95 -5.61 -25.56
C LEU A 228 6.72 -4.10 -25.62
N GLY A 229 6.82 -3.50 -26.82
CA GLY A 229 6.54 -2.08 -27.03
C GLY A 229 5.11 -1.69 -26.68
N GLY A 230 4.13 -2.56 -26.96
CA GLY A 230 2.73 -2.34 -26.57
C GLY A 230 2.53 -2.36 -25.06
N VAL A 231 3.12 -3.34 -24.36
CA VAL A 231 3.02 -3.46 -22.90
C VAL A 231 3.73 -2.29 -22.21
N VAL A 232 5.01 -2.08 -22.51
CA VAL A 232 5.83 -1.03 -21.92
C VAL A 232 5.26 0.36 -22.24
N GLY A 233 4.83 0.58 -23.48
CA GLY A 233 4.20 1.84 -23.90
C GLY A 233 2.91 2.13 -23.14
N THR A 234 2.10 1.11 -22.82
CA THR A 234 0.88 1.28 -22.02
C THR A 234 1.20 1.63 -20.57
N PHE A 235 2.15 0.94 -19.93
CA PHE A 235 2.59 1.28 -18.56
C PHE A 235 3.21 2.67 -18.48
N LEU A 236 3.98 3.07 -19.50
CA LEU A 236 4.53 4.42 -19.59
C LEU A 236 3.42 5.47 -19.74
N ALA A 237 2.43 5.22 -20.59
CA ALA A 237 1.28 6.11 -20.74
C ALA A 237 0.48 6.26 -19.44
N LEU A 238 0.30 5.16 -18.70
CA LEU A 238 -0.32 5.19 -17.36
C LEU A 238 0.52 6.00 -16.36
N ALA A 239 1.84 5.83 -16.34
CA ALA A 239 2.72 6.60 -15.47
C ALA A 239 2.64 8.11 -15.77
N LEU A 240 2.70 8.49 -17.05
CA LEU A 240 2.59 9.89 -17.49
C LEU A 240 1.21 10.49 -17.17
N LEU A 241 0.15 9.70 -17.35
CA LEU A 241 -1.21 10.11 -16.98
C LEU A 241 -1.30 10.39 -15.46
N LEU A 242 -0.73 9.52 -14.63
CA LEU A 242 -0.70 9.71 -13.18
C LEU A 242 0.11 10.94 -12.77
N LEU A 243 1.26 11.18 -13.41
CA LEU A 243 2.04 12.40 -13.19
C LEU A 243 1.28 13.66 -13.57
N ALA A 244 0.59 13.64 -14.72
CA ALA A 244 -0.23 14.76 -15.15
C ALA A 244 -1.34 15.04 -14.14
N LEU A 245 -2.08 14.00 -13.71
CA LEU A 245 -3.14 14.14 -12.72
C LEU A 245 -2.62 14.66 -11.36
N ARG A 246 -1.44 14.20 -10.93
CA ARG A 246 -0.78 14.71 -9.71
C ARG A 246 -0.41 16.19 -9.82
N ALA A 247 0.05 16.64 -10.99
CA ALA A 247 0.38 18.04 -11.23
C ALA A 247 -0.85 18.98 -11.12
N PHE A 248 -2.06 18.45 -11.34
CA PHE A 248 -3.31 19.18 -11.14
C PHE A 248 -3.84 19.12 -9.69
N GLY A 249 -3.05 18.62 -8.74
CA GLY A 249 -3.45 18.53 -7.33
C GLY A 249 -4.46 17.43 -7.02
N ALA A 250 -4.73 16.52 -7.97
CA ALA A 250 -5.58 15.37 -7.71
C ALA A 250 -4.80 14.32 -6.89
N ALA A 251 -5.02 14.30 -5.58
CA ALA A 251 -4.65 13.17 -4.74
C ALA A 251 -5.59 12.00 -5.05
N ILE A 252 -5.18 11.13 -5.97
CA ILE A 252 -5.96 9.96 -6.34
C ILE A 252 -5.72 8.87 -5.30
N GLY A 253 -6.62 8.77 -4.31
CA GLY A 253 -6.68 7.62 -3.42
C GLY A 253 -6.96 6.36 -4.24
N TRP A 254 -6.02 5.44 -4.35
CA TRP A 254 -6.20 4.21 -5.13
C TRP A 254 -7.26 3.31 -4.48
N GLY A 255 -8.28 2.91 -5.25
CA GLY A 255 -9.38 2.06 -4.78
C GLY A 255 -10.75 2.74 -4.73
N PHE A 256 -10.82 4.08 -4.87
CA PHE A 256 -12.09 4.83 -4.91
C PHE A 256 -13.07 4.32 -5.98
N GLN A 257 -12.56 3.69 -7.04
CA GLN A 257 -13.38 3.10 -8.09
C GLN A 257 -14.33 2.03 -7.55
N LEU A 258 -13.92 1.30 -6.50
CA LEU A 258 -14.76 0.30 -5.83
C LEU A 258 -15.90 0.91 -5.02
N GLN A 259 -15.88 2.20 -4.70
CA GLN A 259 -17.04 2.88 -4.11
C GLN A 259 -18.16 3.12 -5.12
N SER A 260 -17.88 3.02 -6.42
CA SER A 260 -18.89 3.23 -7.45
C SER A 260 -19.59 1.90 -7.79
N PRO A 261 -20.91 1.75 -7.51
CA PRO A 261 -21.62 0.49 -7.70
C PRO A 261 -21.59 0.01 -9.15
N GLY A 262 -21.62 0.95 -10.11
CA GLY A 262 -21.54 0.66 -11.54
C GLY A 262 -20.22 0.02 -11.93
N PHE A 263 -19.10 0.48 -11.37
CA PHE A 263 -17.79 -0.10 -11.64
C PHE A 263 -17.66 -1.50 -11.03
N VAL A 264 -18.11 -1.68 -9.78
CA VAL A 264 -18.13 -3.00 -9.11
C VAL A 264 -18.96 -4.02 -9.91
N ALA A 265 -20.15 -3.62 -10.37
CA ALA A 265 -21.00 -4.46 -11.21
C ALA A 265 -20.34 -4.80 -12.55
N ALA A 266 -19.71 -3.84 -13.22
CA ALA A 266 -18.98 -4.06 -14.46
C ALA A 266 -17.80 -5.04 -14.28
N MET A 267 -17.04 -4.90 -13.19
CA MET A 267 -15.95 -5.81 -12.85
C MET A 267 -16.44 -7.23 -12.53
N ALA A 268 -17.52 -7.36 -11.77
CA ALA A 268 -18.13 -8.65 -11.48
C ALA A 268 -18.58 -9.37 -12.76
N LEU A 269 -19.20 -8.65 -13.70
CA LEU A 269 -19.58 -9.19 -15.01
C LEU A 269 -18.37 -9.59 -15.84
N LEU A 270 -17.32 -8.75 -15.88
CA LEU A 270 -16.07 -9.05 -16.59
C LEU A 270 -15.43 -10.34 -16.09
N PHE A 271 -15.26 -10.49 -14.76
CA PHE A 271 -14.66 -11.69 -14.17
C PHE A 271 -15.53 -12.92 -14.32
N PHE A 272 -16.85 -12.77 -14.29
CA PHE A 272 -17.77 -13.87 -14.59
C PHE A 272 -17.62 -14.36 -16.04
N LEU A 273 -17.56 -13.44 -17.01
CA LEU A 273 -17.33 -13.76 -18.41
C LEU A 273 -15.97 -14.43 -18.64
N MET A 274 -14.92 -13.92 -18.01
CA MET A 274 -13.58 -14.51 -18.09
C MET A 274 -13.55 -15.92 -17.51
N SER A 275 -14.16 -16.13 -16.34
CA SER A 275 -14.25 -17.45 -15.73
C SER A 275 -15.04 -18.44 -16.60
N ALA A 276 -16.17 -17.99 -17.17
CA ALA A 276 -16.95 -18.78 -18.10
C ALA A 276 -16.17 -19.12 -19.39
N ASN A 277 -15.31 -18.22 -19.89
CA ASN A 277 -14.39 -18.52 -20.98
C ASN A 277 -13.34 -19.58 -20.58
N MET A 278 -12.74 -19.48 -19.39
CA MET A 278 -11.75 -20.46 -18.90
C MET A 278 -12.35 -21.85 -18.65
N LEU A 279 -13.61 -21.92 -18.20
CA LEU A 279 -14.36 -23.18 -18.08
C LEU A 279 -14.73 -23.79 -19.44
N GLY A 280 -14.51 -23.06 -20.53
CA GLY A 280 -14.93 -23.45 -21.88
C GLY A 280 -16.44 -23.42 -22.03
N ALA A 281 -17.16 -22.59 -21.25
CA ALA A 281 -18.60 -22.36 -21.37
C ALA A 281 -18.91 -21.33 -22.48
N ILE A 282 -18.01 -20.37 -22.70
CA ILE A 282 -18.10 -19.34 -23.75
C ILE A 282 -16.86 -19.40 -24.62
N GLU A 283 -17.02 -19.67 -25.91
CA GLU A 283 -16.02 -19.31 -26.92
C GLU A 283 -16.41 -17.93 -27.42
N ILE A 284 -15.73 -16.87 -26.94
CA ILE A 284 -16.00 -15.52 -27.43
C ILE A 284 -15.24 -15.38 -28.75
N PRO A 285 -15.90 -15.35 -29.92
CA PRO A 285 -15.22 -14.98 -31.16
C PRO A 285 -14.76 -13.52 -31.03
N GLY A 286 -13.45 -13.30 -30.91
CA GLY A 286 -12.86 -11.95 -30.84
C GLY A 286 -12.29 -11.50 -29.50
N PHE A 287 -12.47 -12.24 -28.40
CA PHE A 287 -11.73 -11.95 -27.14
C PHE A 287 -10.26 -12.39 -27.21
N GLY A 288 -9.90 -13.11 -28.28
CA GLY A 288 -8.60 -13.06 -28.92
C GLY A 288 -8.83 -12.61 -30.36
N VAL A 289 -8.55 -11.34 -30.63
CA VAL A 289 -8.62 -10.63 -31.91
C VAL A 289 -8.63 -11.57 -33.14
N SER A 290 -9.82 -11.94 -33.60
CA SER A 290 -10.03 -12.63 -34.88
C SER A 290 -10.03 -11.58 -35.98
N MET A 291 -8.90 -10.91 -36.15
CA MET A 291 -8.61 -10.07 -37.30
C MET A 291 -7.53 -10.79 -38.10
N SER A 292 -7.68 -10.84 -39.43
CA SER A 292 -6.86 -11.64 -40.35
C SER A 292 -5.33 -11.44 -40.16
N GLN A 293 -4.90 -10.35 -39.53
CA GLN A 293 -3.55 -10.15 -38.98
C GLN A 293 -3.58 -9.34 -37.67
N PRO A 294 -3.50 -9.94 -36.47
CA PRO A 294 -3.52 -9.20 -35.22
C PRO A 294 -2.17 -8.50 -34.99
N ASN A 295 -2.19 -7.16 -34.91
CA ASN A 295 -1.00 -6.35 -34.63
C ASN A 295 -0.44 -6.71 -33.23
N PRO A 296 0.81 -7.19 -33.12
CA PRO A 296 1.41 -7.60 -31.84
C PRO A 296 1.48 -6.47 -30.81
N PHE A 297 1.63 -5.22 -31.25
CA PHE A 297 1.59 -4.05 -30.37
C PHE A 297 0.24 -3.89 -29.69
N LEU A 298 -0.85 -3.92 -30.47
CA LEU A 298 -2.21 -3.79 -29.94
C LEU A 298 -2.60 -4.95 -29.01
N THR A 299 -2.07 -6.16 -29.27
CA THR A 299 -2.28 -7.27 -28.33
C THR A 299 -1.56 -7.07 -27.00
N GLY A 300 -0.43 -6.35 -26.98
CA GLY A 300 0.24 -5.94 -25.74
C GLY A 300 -0.58 -4.92 -24.96
N VAL A 301 -1.12 -3.92 -25.64
CA VAL A 301 -2.03 -2.91 -25.04
C VAL A 301 -3.27 -3.58 -24.44
N LEU A 302 -3.92 -4.47 -25.20
CA LEU A 302 -5.10 -5.21 -24.73
C LEU A 302 -4.77 -6.10 -23.53
N ALA A 303 -3.60 -6.75 -23.52
CA ALA A 303 -3.16 -7.57 -22.40
C ALA A 303 -3.06 -6.75 -21.12
N VAL A 304 -2.50 -5.54 -21.17
CA VAL A 304 -2.43 -4.64 -20.01
C VAL A 304 -3.82 -4.23 -19.55
N ILE A 305 -4.70 -3.76 -20.44
CA ILE A 305 -6.07 -3.31 -20.09
C ILE A 305 -6.88 -4.41 -19.40
N VAL A 306 -6.80 -5.64 -19.92
CA VAL A 306 -7.53 -6.80 -19.37
C VAL A 306 -6.89 -7.31 -18.08
N ALA A 307 -5.57 -7.19 -17.94
CA ALA A 307 -4.86 -7.58 -16.72
C ALA A 307 -5.10 -6.60 -15.56
N THR A 308 -5.20 -5.29 -15.83
CA THR A 308 -5.37 -4.24 -14.82
C THR A 308 -6.30 -4.63 -13.67
N PRO A 309 -7.56 -5.09 -13.90
CA PRO A 309 -8.47 -5.40 -12.80
C PRO A 309 -8.01 -6.52 -11.86
N CYS A 310 -7.19 -7.49 -12.30
CA CYS A 310 -6.66 -8.53 -11.40
C CYS A 310 -5.32 -8.16 -10.77
N THR A 311 -4.56 -7.25 -11.38
CA THR A 311 -3.24 -6.84 -10.91
C THR A 311 -3.28 -5.70 -9.89
N VAL A 312 -4.45 -5.07 -9.70
CA VAL A 312 -4.64 -3.91 -8.79
C VAL A 312 -4.03 -4.09 -7.40
N PRO A 313 -4.24 -5.20 -6.66
CA PRO A 313 -3.71 -5.33 -5.30
C PRO A 313 -2.17 -5.30 -5.26
N PHE A 314 -1.53 -5.88 -6.26
CA PHE A 314 -0.07 -5.95 -6.35
C PHE A 314 0.53 -4.65 -6.90
N MET A 315 -0.20 -3.98 -7.79
CA MET A 315 0.23 -2.72 -8.38
C MET A 315 0.10 -1.56 -7.40
N ALA A 316 -0.84 -1.61 -6.45
CA ALA A 316 -1.06 -0.56 -5.45
C ALA A 316 0.18 -0.28 -4.59
N ALA A 317 0.86 -1.31 -4.09
CA ALA A 317 2.10 -1.17 -3.31
C ALA A 317 3.24 -0.57 -4.15
N ALA A 318 3.41 -1.07 -5.38
CA ALA A 318 4.43 -0.57 -6.31
C ALA A 318 4.19 0.90 -6.68
N ILE A 319 2.93 1.30 -6.92
CA ILE A 319 2.56 2.69 -7.19
C ILE A 319 2.76 3.56 -5.95
N GLY A 320 2.36 3.09 -4.77
CA GLY A 320 2.54 3.81 -3.51
C GLY A 320 4.00 4.17 -3.24
N TYR A 321 4.91 3.20 -3.38
CA TYR A 321 6.34 3.43 -3.32
C TYR A 321 6.85 4.34 -4.45
N ALA A 322 6.38 4.11 -5.67
CA ALA A 322 6.80 4.91 -6.83
C ALA A 322 6.44 6.40 -6.70
N ILE A 323 5.35 6.73 -6.00
CA ILE A 323 4.91 8.10 -5.74
C ILE A 323 5.87 8.85 -4.79
N THR A 324 6.52 8.15 -3.86
CA THR A 324 7.46 8.77 -2.91
C THR A 324 8.83 9.07 -3.53
N GLN A 325 9.19 8.37 -4.63
CA GLN A 325 10.45 8.53 -5.36
C GLN A 325 10.47 9.69 -6.38
N GLY A 326 9.46 10.56 -6.36
CA GLY A 326 9.32 11.68 -7.29
C GLY A 326 8.89 11.29 -8.71
N GLY A 327 8.86 12.26 -9.62
CA GLY A 327 8.26 12.08 -10.94
C GLY A 327 8.98 11.05 -11.83
N LEU A 328 10.32 11.07 -11.82
CA LEU A 328 11.15 10.14 -12.59
C LEU A 328 11.13 8.72 -12.00
N GLY A 329 11.14 8.59 -10.67
CA GLY A 329 11.03 7.29 -9.99
C GLY A 329 9.78 6.53 -10.40
N LEU A 330 8.63 7.22 -10.52
CA LEU A 330 7.38 6.63 -10.99
C LEU A 330 7.47 6.07 -12.41
N VAL A 331 8.10 6.81 -13.31
CA VAL A 331 8.29 6.37 -14.70
C VAL A 331 9.19 5.14 -14.75
N PHE A 332 10.30 5.14 -14.00
CA PHE A 332 11.23 4.02 -13.98
C PHE A 332 10.60 2.74 -13.41
N VAL A 333 9.86 2.83 -12.29
CA VAL A 333 9.19 1.69 -11.67
C VAL A 333 8.09 1.12 -12.56
N MET A 334 7.23 1.97 -13.15
CA MET A 334 6.16 1.52 -14.06
C MET A 334 6.73 0.87 -15.33
N THR A 335 7.80 1.44 -15.88
CA THR A 335 8.49 0.89 -17.05
C THR A 335 9.12 -0.47 -16.73
N ALA A 336 9.76 -0.60 -15.57
CA ALA A 336 10.35 -1.86 -15.11
C ALA A 336 9.28 -2.95 -14.88
N MET A 337 8.13 -2.58 -14.33
CA MET A 337 7.00 -3.49 -14.14
C MET A 337 6.42 -3.97 -15.48
N GLY A 338 6.22 -3.05 -16.43
CA GLY A 338 5.81 -3.40 -17.80
C GLY A 338 6.82 -4.28 -18.53
N ALA A 339 8.11 -4.01 -18.36
CA ALA A 339 9.17 -4.87 -18.90
C ALA A 339 9.13 -6.26 -18.25
N GLY A 340 8.99 -6.35 -16.92
CA GLY A 340 8.81 -7.59 -16.18
C GLY A 340 7.66 -8.45 -16.72
N MET A 341 6.53 -7.83 -17.04
CA MET A 341 5.38 -8.52 -17.64
C MET A 341 5.69 -9.06 -19.05
N ALA A 342 6.47 -8.34 -19.86
CA ALA A 342 6.80 -8.74 -21.22
C ALA A 342 7.96 -9.74 -21.33
N ILE A 343 8.87 -9.78 -20.33
CA ILE A 343 10.09 -10.61 -20.33
C ILE A 343 9.80 -12.09 -20.62
N PRO A 344 8.88 -12.78 -19.93
CA PRO A 344 8.66 -14.21 -20.16
C PRO A 344 8.30 -14.52 -21.62
N TYR A 345 7.53 -13.64 -22.26
CA TYR A 345 7.13 -13.80 -23.65
C TYR A 345 8.33 -13.65 -24.60
N VAL A 346 9.14 -12.61 -24.42
CA VAL A 346 10.34 -12.36 -25.24
C VAL A 346 11.39 -13.46 -25.05
N VAL A 347 11.57 -13.95 -23.82
CA VAL A 347 12.51 -15.04 -23.53
C VAL A 347 12.09 -16.33 -24.23
N ILE A 348 10.80 -16.70 -24.15
CA ILE A 348 10.27 -17.92 -24.78
C ILE A 348 10.40 -17.86 -26.31
N THR A 349 10.22 -16.69 -26.93
CA THR A 349 10.34 -16.56 -28.39
C THR A 349 11.78 -16.42 -28.87
N ALA A 350 12.68 -15.86 -28.06
CA ALA A 350 14.10 -15.76 -28.39
C ALA A 350 14.86 -17.08 -28.18
N THR A 351 14.39 -17.95 -27.27
CA THR A 351 15.06 -19.24 -26.96
C THR A 351 14.21 -20.45 -27.39
N PRO A 352 14.36 -20.94 -28.64
CA PRO A 352 13.56 -22.04 -29.17
C PRO A 352 13.77 -23.37 -28.42
N GLN A 353 14.87 -23.51 -27.69
CA GLN A 353 15.14 -24.66 -26.82
C GLN A 353 14.25 -24.66 -25.56
N LEU A 354 14.02 -23.50 -24.95
CA LEU A 354 13.16 -23.35 -23.77
C LEU A 354 11.69 -23.58 -24.14
N ALA A 355 11.29 -23.18 -25.34
CA ALA A 355 9.96 -23.46 -25.90
C ALA A 355 9.67 -24.97 -26.05
N ARG A 356 10.69 -25.82 -26.19
CA ARG A 356 10.52 -27.28 -26.26
C ARG A 356 10.31 -27.94 -24.89
N ILE A 357 10.65 -27.24 -23.80
CA ILE A 357 10.45 -27.72 -22.41
C ILE A 357 9.00 -27.50 -21.97
N LEU A 358 8.27 -26.57 -22.60
CA LEU A 358 6.87 -26.33 -22.30
C LEU A 358 6.00 -27.54 -22.70
N PRO A 359 5.15 -28.05 -21.79
CA PRO A 359 4.26 -29.16 -22.09
C PRO A 359 3.28 -28.76 -23.21
N ARG A 360 3.10 -29.64 -24.18
CA ARG A 360 2.16 -29.42 -25.29
C ARG A 360 0.75 -29.13 -24.75
N PRO A 361 0.01 -28.17 -25.35
CA PRO A 361 -1.36 -27.89 -24.93
C PRO A 361 -2.21 -29.15 -25.06
N GLY A 362 -2.83 -29.55 -23.96
CA GLY A 362 -3.60 -30.79 -23.86
C GLY A 362 -4.49 -30.80 -22.62
N ALA A 363 -4.81 -31.99 -22.11
CA ALA A 363 -5.72 -32.15 -20.96
C ALA A 363 -5.24 -31.44 -19.68
N TRP A 364 -3.92 -31.33 -19.48
CA TRP A 364 -3.35 -30.60 -18.34
C TRP A 364 -3.72 -29.11 -18.37
N MET A 365 -3.64 -28.46 -19.55
CA MET A 365 -4.01 -27.05 -19.71
C MET A 365 -5.50 -26.81 -19.42
N VAL A 366 -6.38 -27.73 -19.80
CA VAL A 366 -7.82 -27.65 -19.49
C VAL A 366 -8.06 -27.75 -17.97
N THR A 367 -7.32 -28.63 -17.30
CA THR A 367 -7.41 -28.80 -15.84
C THR A 367 -6.91 -27.55 -15.11
N LEU A 368 -5.76 -27.01 -15.54
CA LEU A 368 -5.22 -25.76 -15.00
C LEU A 368 -6.19 -24.58 -15.19
N LYS A 369 -6.81 -24.47 -16.37
CA LYS A 369 -7.84 -23.44 -16.62
C LYS A 369 -9.03 -23.56 -15.67
N ARG A 370 -9.50 -24.77 -15.40
CA ARG A 370 -10.59 -25.03 -14.45
C ARG A 370 -10.19 -24.66 -13.01
N ILE A 371 -8.96 -24.98 -12.60
CA ILE A 371 -8.44 -24.61 -11.27
C ILE A 371 -8.36 -23.09 -11.14
N MET A 372 -7.85 -22.38 -12.16
CA MET A 372 -7.73 -20.91 -12.19
C MET A 372 -9.07 -20.18 -12.34
N ALA A 373 -10.12 -20.84 -12.82
CA ALA A 373 -11.46 -20.29 -12.86
C ALA A 373 -12.11 -20.17 -11.46
N VAL A 374 -11.72 -21.03 -10.51
CA VAL A 374 -12.24 -21.02 -9.13
C VAL A 374 -11.96 -19.69 -8.41
N PRO A 375 -10.72 -19.18 -8.31
CA PRO A 375 -10.47 -17.91 -7.64
C PRO A 375 -11.20 -16.74 -8.32
N LEU A 376 -11.35 -16.75 -9.65
CA LEU A 376 -12.15 -15.72 -10.34
C LEU A 376 -13.63 -15.75 -9.93
N ILE A 377 -14.22 -16.95 -9.80
CA ILE A 377 -15.61 -17.08 -9.33
C ILE A 377 -15.72 -16.60 -7.87
N LEU A 378 -14.76 -16.92 -7.02
CA LEU A 378 -14.72 -16.42 -5.65
C LEU A 378 -14.66 -14.89 -5.62
N THR A 379 -13.85 -14.26 -6.48
CA THR A 379 -13.81 -12.81 -6.62
C THR A 379 -15.15 -12.24 -7.08
N VAL A 380 -15.84 -12.89 -8.02
CA VAL A 380 -17.19 -12.46 -8.44
C VAL A 380 -18.18 -12.52 -7.27
N VAL A 381 -18.16 -13.60 -6.49
CA VAL A 381 -19.02 -13.74 -5.30
C VAL A 381 -18.71 -12.63 -4.29
N TRP A 382 -17.43 -12.33 -4.06
CA TRP A 382 -17.00 -11.24 -3.18
C TRP A 382 -17.44 -9.86 -3.69
N LEU A 383 -17.27 -9.57 -4.99
CA LEU A 383 -17.72 -8.30 -5.58
C LEU A 383 -19.24 -8.15 -5.53
N VAL A 384 -19.99 -9.23 -5.73
CA VAL A 384 -21.46 -9.23 -5.56
C VAL A 384 -21.81 -8.95 -4.09
N TRP A 385 -21.09 -9.54 -3.13
CA TRP A 385 -21.27 -9.22 -1.71
C TRP A 385 -20.97 -7.74 -1.41
N VAL A 386 -19.89 -7.18 -1.92
CA VAL A 386 -19.59 -5.74 -1.81
C VAL A 386 -20.71 -4.89 -2.42
N LEU A 387 -21.22 -5.27 -3.58
CA LEU A 387 -22.33 -4.58 -4.24
C LEU A 387 -23.61 -4.61 -3.41
N THR A 388 -23.86 -5.69 -2.63
CA THR A 388 -24.98 -5.75 -1.67
C THR A 388 -24.91 -4.64 -0.63
N ARG A 389 -23.70 -4.27 -0.21
CA ARG A 389 -23.46 -3.25 0.81
C ARG A 389 -23.58 -1.83 0.26
N GLN A 390 -23.44 -1.65 -1.06
CA GLN A 390 -23.52 -0.36 -1.73
C GLN A 390 -24.93 0.01 -2.23
N VAL A 391 -25.61 -0.91 -2.91
CA VAL A 391 -26.93 -0.66 -3.55
C VAL A 391 -28.07 -1.49 -2.94
N GLY A 392 -27.80 -2.22 -1.85
CA GLY A 392 -28.81 -3.05 -1.18
C GLY A 392 -29.30 -4.23 -2.02
N GLY A 393 -30.36 -4.91 -1.55
CA GLY A 393 -30.83 -6.17 -2.14
C GLY A 393 -31.34 -6.07 -3.58
N ALA A 394 -31.88 -4.92 -3.99
CA ALA A 394 -32.41 -4.72 -5.34
C ALA A 394 -31.31 -4.68 -6.40
N GLY A 395 -30.21 -3.94 -6.17
CA GLY A 395 -29.08 -3.90 -7.11
C GLY A 395 -28.40 -5.26 -7.30
N VAL A 396 -28.43 -6.09 -6.26
CA VAL A 396 -27.90 -7.45 -6.25
C VAL A 396 -28.78 -8.40 -7.06
N ALA A 397 -30.10 -8.31 -6.89
CA ALA A 397 -31.03 -9.12 -7.67
C ALA A 397 -30.86 -8.86 -9.18
N TRP A 398 -30.61 -7.60 -9.56
CA TRP A 398 -30.35 -7.22 -10.95
C TRP A 398 -29.01 -7.74 -11.47
N SER A 399 -27.93 -7.68 -10.68
CA SER A 399 -26.62 -8.17 -11.10
C SER A 399 -26.54 -9.70 -11.16
N ILE A 400 -27.14 -10.40 -10.19
CA ILE A 400 -27.31 -11.86 -10.24
C ILE A 400 -28.23 -12.24 -11.41
N GLY A 401 -29.33 -11.51 -11.60
CA GLY A 401 -30.22 -11.68 -12.75
C GLY A 401 -29.48 -11.55 -14.07
N ALA A 402 -28.57 -10.59 -14.19
CA ALA A 402 -27.73 -10.43 -15.37
C ALA A 402 -26.77 -11.59 -15.60
N MET A 403 -26.11 -12.08 -14.55
CA MET A 403 -25.25 -13.26 -14.66
C MET A 403 -26.03 -14.52 -15.05
N ILE A 404 -27.24 -14.70 -14.52
CA ILE A 404 -28.13 -15.82 -14.87
C ILE A 404 -28.57 -15.72 -16.32
N VAL A 405 -29.04 -14.55 -16.77
CA VAL A 405 -29.44 -14.36 -18.17
C VAL A 405 -28.26 -14.53 -19.11
N LEU A 406 -27.07 -14.03 -18.76
CA LEU A 406 -25.83 -14.27 -19.51
C LEU A 406 -25.48 -15.75 -19.60
N SER A 407 -25.61 -16.50 -18.50
CA SER A 407 -25.36 -17.95 -18.48
C SER A 407 -26.35 -18.71 -19.38
N LEU A 408 -27.64 -18.36 -19.31
CA LEU A 408 -28.69 -18.93 -20.16
C LEU A 408 -28.50 -18.57 -21.64
N ALA A 409 -28.18 -17.31 -21.93
CA ALA A 409 -27.88 -16.78 -23.27
C ALA A 409 -26.75 -17.59 -23.93
N VAL A 410 -25.66 -17.80 -23.21
CA VAL A 410 -24.51 -18.60 -23.65
C VAL A 410 -24.90 -20.05 -23.88
N PHE A 411 -25.63 -20.65 -22.95
CA PHE A 411 -26.05 -22.05 -23.04
C PHE A 411 -26.96 -22.32 -24.25
N ILE A 412 -27.89 -21.40 -24.53
CA ILE A 412 -28.82 -21.47 -25.66
C ILE A 412 -28.10 -21.15 -26.99
N GLY A 413 -27.24 -20.13 -27.01
CA GLY A 413 -26.47 -19.72 -28.19
C GLY A 413 -25.52 -20.80 -28.71
N ARG A 414 -25.05 -21.70 -27.84
CA ARG A 414 -24.25 -22.88 -28.23
C ARG A 414 -25.04 -23.97 -28.96
N ARG A 415 -26.38 -23.97 -28.86
CA ARG A 415 -27.24 -25.04 -29.41
C ARG A 415 -27.83 -24.67 -30.77
N GLN A 416 -28.13 -23.38 -31.06
CA GLN A 416 -28.74 -22.96 -32.33
C GLN A 416 -28.35 -21.53 -32.76
N VAL A 417 -27.71 -21.41 -33.94
CA VAL A 417 -27.19 -20.15 -34.52
C VAL A 417 -28.28 -19.13 -34.87
N LYS A 418 -29.53 -19.56 -35.07
CA LYS A 418 -30.65 -18.69 -35.51
C LYS A 418 -31.21 -17.78 -34.42
N TRP A 419 -30.95 -18.06 -33.14
CA TRP A 419 -31.42 -17.27 -32.00
C TRP A 419 -30.36 -16.34 -31.42
N LEU A 420 -29.16 -16.28 -32.03
CA LEU A 420 -28.09 -15.41 -31.55
C LEU A 420 -28.53 -13.94 -31.45
N ALA A 421 -29.28 -13.43 -32.42
CA ALA A 421 -29.75 -12.04 -32.43
C ALA A 421 -30.72 -11.74 -31.26
N SER A 422 -31.65 -12.65 -30.96
CA SER A 422 -32.58 -12.50 -29.82
C SER A 422 -31.86 -12.64 -28.48
N VAL A 423 -30.84 -13.49 -28.41
CA VAL A 423 -29.99 -13.65 -27.23
C VAL A 423 -29.13 -12.40 -26.98
N TRP A 424 -28.54 -11.82 -28.02
CA TRP A 424 -27.80 -10.55 -27.94
C TRP A 424 -28.71 -9.38 -27.57
N ALA A 425 -29.94 -9.35 -28.09
CA ALA A 425 -30.94 -8.34 -27.72
C ALA A 425 -31.37 -8.47 -26.25
N LEU A 426 -31.60 -9.68 -25.74
CA LEU A 426 -31.92 -9.92 -24.33
C LEU A 426 -30.73 -9.56 -23.42
N MET A 427 -29.50 -9.87 -23.84
CA MET A 427 -28.28 -9.52 -23.12
C MET A 427 -28.11 -7.99 -23.04
N LEU A 428 -28.29 -7.28 -24.16
CA LEU A 428 -28.26 -5.80 -24.20
C LEU A 428 -29.35 -5.19 -23.32
N LEU A 429 -30.55 -5.77 -23.32
CA LEU A 429 -31.69 -5.29 -22.53
C LEU A 429 -31.46 -5.51 -21.03
N VAL A 430 -30.83 -6.62 -20.66
CA VAL A 430 -30.44 -6.90 -19.28
C VAL A 430 -29.26 -6.05 -18.83
N ILE A 431 -28.27 -5.81 -19.69
CA ILE A 431 -27.17 -4.86 -19.41
C ILE A 431 -27.73 -3.45 -19.23
N ALA A 432 -28.64 -3.02 -20.11
CA ALA A 432 -29.32 -1.73 -20.01
C ALA A 432 -30.20 -1.65 -18.75
N GLY A 433 -30.88 -2.74 -18.38
CA GLY A 433 -31.68 -2.83 -17.16
C GLY A 433 -30.83 -2.79 -15.90
N THR A 434 -29.68 -3.47 -15.87
CA THR A 434 -28.70 -3.35 -14.76
C THR A 434 -28.09 -1.95 -14.69
N ALA A 435 -27.72 -1.36 -15.83
CA ALA A 435 -27.20 -0.01 -15.87
C ALA A 435 -28.25 1.00 -15.34
N TYR A 436 -29.51 0.83 -15.73
CA TYR A 436 -30.61 1.63 -15.21
C TYR A 436 -30.80 1.43 -13.70
N ALA A 437 -30.91 0.19 -13.22
CA ALA A 437 -31.11 -0.13 -11.81
C ALA A 437 -29.96 0.36 -10.90
N VAL A 438 -28.74 0.40 -11.42
CA VAL A 438 -27.55 0.93 -10.71
C VAL A 438 -27.46 2.46 -10.82
N SER A 439 -28.04 3.07 -11.87
CA SER A 439 -28.07 4.53 -12.07
C SER A 439 -29.19 5.25 -11.33
N VAL A 440 -30.24 4.52 -10.91
CA VAL A 440 -31.27 5.08 -10.03
C VAL A 440 -30.66 5.16 -8.63
N PRO A 441 -30.37 6.36 -8.09
CA PRO A 441 -30.01 6.46 -6.70
C PRO A 441 -31.21 5.95 -5.92
N ILE A 442 -31.07 4.78 -5.31
CA ILE A 442 -31.99 4.41 -4.24
C ILE A 442 -31.84 5.58 -3.27
N SER A 443 -32.93 6.30 -3.04
CA SER A 443 -33.06 7.14 -1.85
C SER A 443 -32.90 6.19 -0.67
N SER A 444 -31.64 5.90 -0.33
CA SER A 444 -31.25 5.18 0.86
C SER A 444 -31.63 6.12 1.99
N ARG A 445 -32.88 6.03 2.43
CA ARG A 445 -33.42 6.72 3.59
C ARG A 445 -32.62 6.44 4.88
N ASN A 446 -31.59 5.58 4.84
CA ASN A 446 -30.76 5.22 5.97
C ASN A 446 -29.24 5.40 5.76
N ALA A 447 -28.73 5.76 4.56
CA ALA A 447 -27.28 5.88 4.37
C ALA A 447 -26.75 7.24 4.86
N THR A 448 -27.49 8.32 4.60
CA THR A 448 -27.16 9.65 5.14
C THR A 448 -27.36 9.71 6.65
N GLN A 449 -28.34 8.97 7.20
CA GLN A 449 -28.57 8.94 8.65
C GLN A 449 -27.50 8.16 9.43
N LEU A 450 -26.88 7.14 8.85
CA LEU A 450 -25.81 6.39 9.53
C LEU A 450 -24.49 7.16 9.50
N SER A 451 -24.11 7.82 8.40
CA SER A 451 -22.87 8.61 8.36
C SER A 451 -22.96 9.94 9.12
N GLU A 452 -24.11 10.62 9.07
CA GLU A 452 -24.36 11.83 9.87
C GLU A 452 -24.40 11.50 11.37
N PHE A 453 -24.99 10.36 11.76
CA PHE A 453 -24.97 9.87 13.15
C PHE A 453 -23.60 9.39 13.61
N GLU A 454 -22.80 8.75 12.75
CA GLU A 454 -21.43 8.31 13.06
C GLU A 454 -20.46 9.50 13.16
N TYR A 455 -20.62 10.53 12.32
CA TYR A 455 -19.83 11.75 12.38
C TYR A 455 -20.25 12.66 13.55
N GLU A 456 -21.55 12.75 13.85
CA GLU A 456 -22.04 13.43 15.04
C GLU A 456 -21.62 12.70 16.32
N ALA A 457 -21.58 11.36 16.31
CA ALA A 457 -21.00 10.57 17.40
C ALA A 457 -19.49 10.79 17.54
N PHE A 458 -18.76 10.93 16.44
CA PHE A 458 -17.34 11.31 16.43
C PHE A 458 -17.11 12.69 17.07
N GLN A 459 -17.85 13.71 16.63
CA GLN A 459 -17.77 15.08 17.18
C GLN A 459 -18.15 15.10 18.67
N LYS A 460 -19.20 14.37 19.05
CA LYS A 460 -19.63 14.25 20.43
C LYS A 460 -18.61 13.50 21.29
N ALA A 461 -17.94 12.49 20.76
CA ALA A 461 -16.88 11.77 21.46
C ALA A 461 -15.64 12.65 21.70
N LEU A 462 -15.28 13.49 20.72
CA LEU A 462 -14.24 14.51 20.88
C LEU A 462 -14.60 15.55 21.96
N ASP A 463 -15.86 16.00 22.01
CA ASP A 463 -16.33 16.98 23.02
C ASP A 463 -16.26 16.44 24.46
N VAL A 464 -16.46 15.13 24.64
CA VAL A 464 -16.50 14.49 25.97
C VAL A 464 -15.09 14.24 26.54
N ARG A 465 -14.02 14.52 25.78
CA ARG A 465 -12.60 14.28 26.14
C ARG A 465 -12.37 12.89 26.71
N LYS A 466 -12.94 11.86 26.09
CA LYS A 466 -12.53 10.47 26.36
C LYS A 466 -11.52 10.03 25.30
N PRO A 467 -10.59 9.12 25.65
CA PRO A 467 -9.72 8.54 24.64
C PRO A 467 -10.58 7.80 23.61
N LEU A 468 -10.34 8.04 22.32
CA LEU A 468 -11.16 7.53 21.23
C LEU A 468 -10.26 6.86 20.18
N PHE A 469 -10.54 5.61 19.86
CA PHE A 469 -9.90 4.89 18.76
C PHE A 469 -10.84 4.86 17.56
N VAL A 470 -10.49 5.59 16.51
CA VAL A 470 -11.28 5.69 15.27
C VAL A 470 -10.71 4.75 14.21
N ASN A 471 -11.53 3.80 13.77
CA ASN A 471 -11.27 2.93 12.63
C ASN A 471 -12.13 3.35 11.43
N VAL A 472 -11.53 4.06 10.48
CA VAL A 472 -12.15 4.33 9.17
C VAL A 472 -11.88 3.16 8.23
N THR A 473 -12.95 2.46 7.84
CA THR A 473 -12.89 1.18 7.12
C THR A 473 -13.78 1.18 5.87
N ALA A 474 -13.68 0.15 5.04
CA ALA A 474 -14.67 -0.16 4.00
C ALA A 474 -14.81 -1.66 3.77
N ASP A 475 -15.98 -2.11 3.30
CA ASP A 475 -16.25 -3.52 3.00
C ASP A 475 -15.45 -4.04 1.79
N TRP A 476 -15.09 -3.15 0.86
CA TRP A 476 -14.24 -3.49 -0.30
C TRP A 476 -12.74 -3.47 0.03
N CYS A 477 -12.36 -3.05 1.22
CA CYS A 477 -10.97 -2.94 1.65
C CYS A 477 -10.47 -4.24 2.30
N LEU A 478 -9.69 -5.03 1.54
CA LEU A 478 -9.22 -6.33 2.01
C LEU A 478 -8.35 -6.25 3.26
N THR A 479 -7.44 -5.26 3.33
CA THR A 479 -6.59 -5.01 4.51
C THR A 479 -7.43 -4.66 5.74
N CYS A 480 -8.50 -3.88 5.56
CA CYS A 480 -9.43 -3.55 6.63
C CYS A 480 -10.11 -4.81 7.18
N LEU A 481 -10.60 -5.68 6.31
CA LEU A 481 -11.19 -6.97 6.70
C LEU A 481 -10.18 -7.91 7.37
N ALA A 482 -8.92 -7.87 6.94
CA ALA A 482 -7.85 -8.65 7.54
C ALA A 482 -7.58 -8.17 8.97
N ASN A 483 -7.26 -6.88 9.16
CA ASN A 483 -7.00 -6.28 10.46
C ASN A 483 -8.19 -6.44 11.42
N GLU A 484 -9.42 -6.29 10.93
CA GLU A 484 -10.63 -6.51 11.73
C GLU A 484 -10.63 -7.91 12.33
N ARG A 485 -10.33 -8.94 11.52
CA ARG A 485 -10.36 -10.34 11.97
C ARG A 485 -9.13 -10.76 12.76
N THR A 486 -7.94 -10.31 12.36
CA THR A 486 -6.67 -10.75 12.94
C THR A 486 -6.36 -10.00 14.23
N THR A 487 -6.81 -8.75 14.35
CA THR A 487 -6.36 -7.80 15.36
C THR A 487 -7.53 -7.17 16.13
N LEU A 488 -8.37 -6.35 15.49
CA LEU A 488 -9.36 -5.52 16.21
C LEU A 488 -10.50 -6.32 16.85
N SER A 489 -10.86 -7.48 16.28
CA SER A 489 -11.87 -8.38 16.85
C SER A 489 -11.31 -9.35 17.91
N ARG A 490 -10.01 -9.32 18.19
CA ARG A 490 -9.40 -10.17 19.23
C ARG A 490 -9.85 -9.73 20.60
N THR A 491 -10.09 -10.69 21.48
CA THR A 491 -10.46 -10.42 22.88
C THR A 491 -9.41 -9.57 23.57
N SER A 492 -8.12 -9.86 23.37
CA SER A 492 -7.00 -9.10 23.95
C SER A 492 -7.04 -7.61 23.63
N VAL A 493 -7.39 -7.24 22.39
CA VAL A 493 -7.44 -5.82 21.97
C VAL A 493 -8.73 -5.16 22.46
N ARG A 494 -9.86 -5.88 22.44
CA ARG A 494 -11.14 -5.36 22.95
C ARG A 494 -11.12 -5.14 24.46
N GLU A 495 -10.47 -6.03 25.20
CA GLU A 495 -10.23 -5.91 26.64
C GLU A 495 -9.28 -4.75 26.91
N ALA A 496 -8.15 -4.66 26.22
CA ALA A 496 -7.23 -3.51 26.36
C ALA A 496 -7.91 -2.16 26.10
N LEU A 497 -8.70 -2.03 25.03
CA LEU A 497 -9.47 -0.80 24.77
C LEU A 497 -10.42 -0.49 25.93
N SER A 498 -11.10 -1.49 26.48
CA SER A 498 -12.02 -1.31 27.62
C SER A 498 -11.28 -0.96 28.91
N ASP A 499 -10.14 -1.60 29.19
CA ASP A 499 -9.35 -1.43 30.41
C ASP A 499 -8.71 -0.05 30.46
N HIS A 500 -8.27 0.46 29.31
CA HIS A 500 -7.76 1.82 29.16
C HIS A 500 -8.87 2.87 28.96
N GLY A 501 -10.15 2.47 29.02
CA GLY A 501 -11.29 3.38 28.89
C GLY A 501 -11.41 4.06 27.52
N VAL A 502 -10.86 3.42 26.47
CA VAL A 502 -10.87 3.92 25.09
C VAL A 502 -12.16 3.52 24.40
N GLU A 503 -12.88 4.52 23.89
CA GLU A 503 -14.07 4.27 23.07
C GLU A 503 -13.63 3.85 21.66
N TYR A 504 -14.17 2.74 21.15
CA TYR A 504 -13.89 2.28 19.80
C TYR A 504 -14.99 2.74 18.85
N LEU A 505 -14.64 3.62 17.91
CA LEU A 505 -15.54 4.11 16.88
C LEU A 505 -15.15 3.54 15.51
N LYS A 506 -16.10 2.88 14.87
CA LYS A 506 -15.96 2.36 13.51
C LYS A 506 -16.73 3.26 12.56
N VAL A 507 -16.05 3.79 11.54
CA VAL A 507 -16.62 4.69 10.53
C VAL A 507 -16.60 3.96 9.19
N ASP A 508 -17.78 3.73 8.59
CA ASP A 508 -17.91 2.98 7.33
C ASP A 508 -17.85 3.91 6.11
N TRP A 509 -16.71 3.85 5.39
CA TRP A 509 -16.46 4.58 4.15
C TRP A 509 -16.62 3.69 2.90
N THR A 510 -17.49 2.67 2.96
CA THR A 510 -17.82 1.79 1.82
C THR A 510 -18.43 2.58 0.67
N ASN A 511 -19.32 3.52 0.97
CA ASN A 511 -19.88 4.46 0.00
C ASN A 511 -19.21 5.84 0.17
N ARG A 512 -19.11 6.60 -0.93
CA ARG A 512 -18.45 7.90 -0.89
C ARG A 512 -19.24 8.89 -0.02
N ASP A 513 -18.58 9.40 1.01
CA ASP A 513 -19.11 10.42 1.92
C ASP A 513 -18.14 11.61 2.01
N ALA A 514 -18.68 12.83 1.87
CA ALA A 514 -17.88 14.05 1.80
C ALA A 514 -17.30 14.47 3.17
N GLU A 515 -17.97 14.16 4.28
CA GLU A 515 -17.50 14.49 5.63
C GLU A 515 -16.39 13.54 6.07
N ILE A 516 -16.57 12.25 5.83
CA ILE A 516 -15.53 11.25 6.08
C ILE A 516 -14.30 11.51 5.20
N THR A 517 -14.49 11.97 3.96
CA THR A 517 -13.37 12.36 3.08
C THR A 517 -12.57 13.51 3.68
N LYS A 518 -13.24 14.54 4.23
CA LYS A 518 -12.56 15.66 4.92
C LYS A 518 -11.82 15.19 6.17
N LEU A 519 -12.39 14.25 6.93
CA LEU A 519 -11.72 13.65 8.09
C LEU A 519 -10.45 12.90 7.70
N LEU A 520 -10.47 12.14 6.61
CA LEU A 520 -9.28 11.47 6.09
C LEU A 520 -8.22 12.51 5.66
N GLU A 521 -8.64 13.54 4.91
CA GLU A 521 -7.76 14.60 4.42
C GLU A 521 -7.10 15.38 5.55
N SER A 522 -7.82 15.65 6.65
CA SER A 522 -7.27 16.36 7.81
C SER A 522 -6.15 15.59 8.51
N HIS A 523 -6.09 14.27 8.31
CA HIS A 523 -5.03 13.40 8.84
C HIS A 523 -4.00 13.01 7.76
N GLY A 524 -3.99 13.71 6.61
CA GLY A 524 -3.07 13.40 5.51
C GLY A 524 -3.32 12.04 4.85
N ARG A 525 -4.53 11.49 4.98
CA ARG A 525 -4.95 10.21 4.41
C ARG A 525 -5.96 10.44 3.28
N TYR A 526 -5.89 9.60 2.26
CA TYR A 526 -6.79 9.67 1.09
C TYR A 526 -7.51 8.33 0.82
N GLY A 527 -7.55 7.45 1.82
CA GLY A 527 -8.16 6.13 1.69
C GLY A 527 -8.18 5.34 3.00
N VAL A 528 -8.67 4.11 2.90
CA VAL A 528 -8.80 3.16 4.02
C VAL A 528 -7.84 1.97 3.83
N PRO A 529 -7.37 1.32 4.91
CA PRO A 529 -7.71 1.60 6.31
C PRO A 529 -7.03 2.87 6.83
N THR A 530 -7.73 3.62 7.69
CA THR A 530 -7.16 4.70 8.49
C THR A 530 -7.53 4.49 9.95
N TYR A 531 -6.52 4.44 10.80
CA TYR A 531 -6.66 4.24 12.23
C TYR A 531 -6.08 5.45 12.96
N VAL A 532 -6.89 6.08 13.81
CA VAL A 532 -6.50 7.27 14.57
C VAL A 532 -6.82 7.05 16.04
N LEU A 533 -5.84 7.21 16.91
CA LEU A 533 -6.03 7.23 18.35
C LEU A 533 -6.05 8.69 18.82
N TYR A 534 -7.15 9.12 19.40
CA TYR A 534 -7.30 10.42 20.06
C TYR A 534 -7.11 10.23 21.56
N PRO A 535 -5.94 10.53 22.12
CA PRO A 535 -5.73 10.50 23.56
C PRO A 535 -6.46 11.66 24.26
N GLN A 536 -6.56 11.59 25.60
CA GLN A 536 -7.40 12.49 26.39
C GLN A 536 -6.88 13.96 26.41
N GLN A 537 -5.56 14.15 26.35
CA GLN A 537 -4.89 15.46 26.47
C GLN A 537 -3.68 15.62 25.52
N ALA A 538 -3.62 14.85 24.43
CA ALA A 538 -2.53 14.92 23.45
C ALA A 538 -3.06 14.97 22.02
N GLU A 539 -2.18 15.24 21.05
CA GLU A 539 -2.55 15.29 19.65
C GLU A 539 -2.95 13.89 19.12
N PRO A 540 -3.80 13.82 18.07
CA PRO A 540 -4.22 12.55 17.48
C PRO A 540 -3.02 11.80 16.89
N VAL A 541 -2.90 10.52 17.25
CA VAL A 541 -1.83 9.64 16.79
C VAL A 541 -2.35 8.75 15.66
N LEU A 542 -1.64 8.76 14.53
CA LEU A 542 -1.96 7.90 13.38
C LEU A 542 -1.26 6.55 13.51
N LEU A 543 -2.04 5.48 13.41
CA LEU A 543 -1.49 4.12 13.41
C LEU A 543 -1.17 3.64 11.98
N PRO A 544 -0.26 2.66 11.83
CA PRO A 544 0.02 1.99 10.56
C PRO A 544 -1.22 1.30 9.95
N GLN A 545 -1.20 1.11 8.63
CA GLN A 545 -2.32 0.49 7.89
C GLN A 545 -2.44 -1.03 8.13
N VAL A 546 -1.36 -1.68 8.58
CA VAL A 546 -1.36 -3.09 8.97
C VAL A 546 -1.23 -3.13 10.49
N LEU A 547 -2.19 -3.76 11.15
CA LEU A 547 -2.24 -3.78 12.61
C LEU A 547 -1.92 -5.17 13.15
N THR A 548 -1.19 -5.22 14.26
CA THR A 548 -1.04 -6.42 15.09
C THR A 548 -1.60 -6.17 16.50
N PRO A 549 -2.03 -7.22 17.24
CA PRO A 549 -2.53 -7.04 18.60
C PRO A 549 -1.51 -6.38 19.53
N ALA A 550 -0.22 -6.72 19.38
CA ALA A 550 0.87 -6.13 20.15
C ALA A 550 0.98 -4.63 19.88
N LEU A 551 1.02 -4.23 18.60
CA LEU A 551 1.10 -2.83 18.19
C LEU A 551 -0.07 -2.01 18.73
N VAL A 552 -1.31 -2.52 18.65
CA VAL A 552 -2.46 -1.75 19.19
C VAL A 552 -2.33 -1.58 20.70
N ASN A 553 -1.92 -2.61 21.43
CA ASN A 553 -1.75 -2.54 22.87
C ASN A 553 -0.62 -1.59 23.29
N GLU A 554 0.50 -1.59 22.58
CA GLU A 554 1.63 -0.67 22.76
C GLU A 554 1.16 0.78 22.66
N TYR A 555 0.45 1.14 21.58
CA TYR A 555 -0.11 2.49 21.41
C TYR A 555 -1.14 2.86 22.51
N LEU A 556 -1.88 1.89 23.06
CA LEU A 556 -2.78 2.17 24.18
C LEU A 556 -2.02 2.44 25.48
N VAL A 557 -0.91 1.73 25.71
CA VAL A 557 -0.07 1.93 26.89
C VAL A 557 0.60 3.30 26.83
N ASP A 558 1.23 3.62 25.71
CA ASP A 558 2.08 4.81 25.55
C ASP A 558 1.28 6.12 25.57
N TYR A 559 0.07 6.10 24.99
CA TYR A 559 -0.71 7.32 24.77
C TYR A 559 -1.97 7.45 25.64
N VAL A 560 -2.40 6.39 26.34
CA VAL A 560 -3.63 6.42 27.16
C VAL A 560 -3.40 6.17 28.66
N SER A 561 -2.52 5.25 29.06
CA SER A 561 -2.28 4.99 30.50
C SER A 561 -1.34 5.96 31.19
N SER A 562 -0.54 6.72 30.45
CA SER A 562 0.30 7.82 30.92
C SER A 562 -0.56 9.05 31.25
N GLY A 563 -1.44 8.91 32.24
CA GLY A 563 -2.20 10.00 32.87
C GLY A 563 -1.37 10.95 33.74
N ASP A 564 -0.05 10.77 33.78
CA ASP A 564 0.86 11.67 34.49
C ASP A 564 1.29 12.80 33.57
N THR A 565 0.69 13.96 33.81
CA THR A 565 1.26 15.31 33.63
C THR A 565 2.56 15.38 32.80
N PHE A 566 2.43 15.61 31.49
CA PHE A 566 3.32 16.58 30.85
C PHE A 566 2.74 17.97 31.13
N SER A 567 3.01 18.48 32.33
CA SER A 567 2.60 19.81 32.75
C SER A 567 3.38 20.87 31.96
N ILE A 568 2.75 21.44 30.93
CA ILE A 568 3.09 22.80 30.49
C ILE A 568 2.56 23.74 31.58
N GLY A 569 3.49 24.42 32.26
CA GLY A 569 3.22 25.27 33.43
C GLY A 569 2.19 26.40 33.20
N PRO A 570 1.63 26.97 34.29
CA PRO A 570 0.41 27.76 34.25
C PRO A 570 0.61 29.13 33.59
N GLN A 571 -0.27 29.46 32.66
CA GLN A 571 -0.50 30.85 32.27
C GLN A 571 -1.23 31.59 33.40
N THR A 572 -0.48 32.31 34.24
CA THR A 572 -1.06 33.30 35.14
C THR A 572 -1.28 34.61 34.38
N ASN A 573 -2.55 34.92 34.13
CA ASN A 573 -3.02 36.25 33.80
C ASN A 573 -3.13 37.06 35.10
N ALA A 574 -2.33 38.11 35.29
CA ALA A 574 -2.55 39.15 36.31
C ALA A 574 -1.80 40.46 36.02
N GLY A 575 -2.49 41.40 35.36
CA GLY A 575 -2.53 42.84 35.69
C GLY A 575 -1.26 43.71 35.58
N ARG A 576 -1.13 44.48 34.49
CA ARG A 576 -1.48 45.91 34.42
C ARG A 576 -1.36 46.43 32.99
#